data_AF-A0A351HUH7-F1
#
_entry.id   AF-A0A351HUH7-F1
#
_cell.length_a   1.000
_cell.length_b   1.000
_cell.length_c   1.000
_cell.angle_alpha   90.00
_cell.angle_beta   90.00
_cell.angle_gamma   90.00
#
_symmetry.space_group_name_H-M   'P 1'
#
loop_
_entity.id
_entity.type
_entity.pdbx_description
1 polymer ?
#
loop_
_entity_poly.entity_id
_entity_poly.type
_entity_poly.pdbx_seq_one_letter_code
_entity_poly.pdbx_strand_id
1 'polypeptide(L)'
;SAFETPDAVDRLTTTFIEAVNADKYDPLLLIPMFVLDFLCIHPFNDGNGRLSRLLTLLILYRSGYIVGKYLSIEMIIENTKETYNEVLYDSSIGW
;
A
#
# COMPACT_ATOMS: atom_id res chain seq x y z
N SER A 1 19.43 -0.21 0.87
CA SER A 1 20.09 -1.51 0.66
C SER A 1 19.25 -2.63 1.29
N ALA A 2 19.41 -3.91 0.91
CA ALA A 2 18.67 -5.01 1.54
C ALA A 2 18.84 -5.10 3.07
N PHE A 3 19.93 -4.51 3.60
CA PHE A 3 20.21 -4.40 5.03
C PHE A 3 19.28 -3.40 5.75
N GLU A 4 18.85 -2.34 5.07
CA GLU A 4 17.98 -1.29 5.64
C GLU A 4 16.49 -1.60 5.47
N THR A 5 16.16 -2.62 4.69
CA THR A 5 14.79 -3.03 4.39
C THR A 5 13.96 -3.32 5.65
N PRO A 6 14.44 -4.10 6.65
CA PRO A 6 13.67 -4.36 7.87
C PRO A 6 13.33 -3.07 8.62
N ASP A 7 14.32 -2.20 8.84
CA ASP A 7 14.13 -0.94 9.54
C ASP A 7 13.17 0.00 8.79
N ALA A 8 13.21 0.00 7.45
CA ALA A 8 12.29 0.78 6.63
C ALA A 8 10.84 0.29 6.78
N VAL A 9 10.62 -1.03 6.78
CA VAL A 9 9.28 -1.62 6.98
C VAL A 9 8.77 -1.34 8.39
N ASP A 10 9.62 -1.43 9.41
CA ASP A 10 9.26 -1.13 10.80
C ASP A 10 8.87 0.34 10.97
N ARG A 11 9.65 1.26 10.39
CA ARG A 11 9.31 2.70 10.38
C ARG A 11 8.01 2.97 9.65
N LEU A 12 7.80 2.37 8.48
CA LEU A 12 6.57 2.51 7.71
C LEU A 12 5.35 2.06 8.52
N THR A 13 5.44 0.88 9.13
CA THR A 13 4.34 0.30 9.91
C THR A 13 4.03 1.13 11.16
N THR A 14 5.06 1.58 11.87
CA THR A 14 4.92 2.43 13.06
C THR A 14 4.27 3.76 12.70
N THR A 15 4.79 4.46 11.69
CA THR A 15 4.27 5.75 11.24
C THR A 15 2.83 5.66 10.77
N PHE A 16 2.47 4.59 10.05
CA PHE A 16 1.10 4.35 9.61
C PHE A 16 0.14 4.16 10.80
N ILE A 17 0.53 3.35 11.79
CA ILE A 17 -0.29 3.11 12.99
C ILE A 17 -0.47 4.40 13.79
N GLU A 18 0.58 5.20 13.95
CA GLU A 18 0.52 6.51 14.60
C GLU A 18 -0.43 7.46 13.86
N ALA A 19 -0.34 7.52 12.53
CA ALA A 19 -1.22 8.36 11.70
C ALA A 19 -2.69 7.96 11.79
N VAL A 20 -2.99 6.65 11.82
CA VAL A 20 -4.35 6.13 12.02
C VAL A 20 -4.85 6.48 13.42
N ASN A 21 -4.04 6.28 14.46
CA ASN A 21 -4.44 6.55 15.85
C ASN A 21 -4.59 8.05 16.15
N ALA A 22 -3.89 8.91 15.41
CA ALA A 22 -4.02 10.36 15.52
C ALA A 22 -5.39 10.87 15.02
N ASP A 23 -6.13 10.05 14.26
CA ASP A 23 -7.48 10.36 13.73
C ASP A 23 -7.58 11.72 13.02
N LYS A 24 -6.49 12.13 12.39
CA LYS A 24 -6.36 13.43 11.71
C LYS A 24 -6.63 13.36 10.21
N TYR A 25 -6.44 12.18 9.63
CA TYR A 25 -6.53 11.94 8.20
C TYR A 25 -7.51 10.80 7.93
N ASP A 26 -8.29 10.91 6.85
CA ASP A 26 -9.18 9.84 6.43
C ASP A 26 -8.37 8.56 6.10
N PRO A 27 -8.73 7.39 6.62
CA PRO A 27 -8.04 6.13 6.32
C PRO A 27 -7.94 5.84 4.82
N LEU A 28 -8.88 6.28 3.99
CA LEU A 28 -8.83 6.12 2.53
C LEU A 28 -7.66 6.87 1.88
N LEU A 29 -7.11 7.90 2.55
CA LEU A 29 -5.90 8.58 2.10
C LEU A 29 -4.64 7.89 2.65
N LEU A 30 -4.68 7.38 3.88
CA LEU A 30 -3.53 6.72 4.50
C LEU A 30 -3.20 5.37 3.84
N ILE A 31 -4.22 4.63 3.41
CA ILE A 31 -4.06 3.30 2.78
C ILE A 31 -3.18 3.34 1.51
N PRO A 32 -3.47 4.17 0.48
CA PRO A 32 -2.63 4.21 -0.72
C PRO A 32 -1.21 4.73 -0.42
N MET A 33 -1.03 5.62 0.56
CA MET A 33 0.29 6.06 1.00
C MET A 33 1.12 4.90 1.55
N PHE A 34 0.54 4.11 2.45
CA PHE A 34 1.21 2.92 2.99
C PHE A 34 1.58 1.91 1.89
N VAL A 35 0.68 1.70 0.93
CA VAL A 35 0.87 0.77 -0.18
C VAL A 35 1.98 1.24 -1.13
N LEU A 36 2.04 2.53 -1.42
CA LEU A 36 3.11 3.13 -2.21
C LEU A 36 4.46 2.96 -1.52
N ASP A 37 4.58 3.36 -0.26
CA ASP A 37 5.82 3.24 0.51
C ASP A 37 6.29 1.78 0.60
N PHE A 38 5.36 0.84 0.83
CA PHE A 38 5.67 -0.59 0.84
C PHE A 38 6.23 -1.06 -0.52
N LEU A 39 5.65 -0.61 -1.63
CA LEU A 39 6.10 -0.95 -2.98
C LEU A 39 7.46 -0.32 -3.31
N CYS A 40 7.75 0.89 -2.83
CA CYS A 40 9.05 1.53 -2.96
C CYS A 40 10.14 0.84 -2.13
N ILE A 41 9.83 0.41 -0.90
CA ILE A 41 10.76 -0.36 -0.06
C ILE A 41 11.09 -1.71 -0.70
N HIS A 42 10.11 -2.34 -1.37
CA HIS A 42 10.23 -3.62 -2.05
C HIS A 42 10.86 -4.72 -1.16
N PRO A 43 10.24 -5.07 -0.02
CA PRO A 43 10.92 -5.81 1.05
C PRO A 43 11.20 -7.30 0.77
N PHE A 44 10.51 -7.89 -0.20
CA PHE A 44 10.67 -9.29 -0.56
C PHE A 44 11.36 -9.46 -1.92
N ASN A 45 12.01 -10.60 -2.14
CA ASN A 45 12.63 -10.92 -3.43
C ASN A 45 11.60 -11.10 -4.57
N ASP A 46 10.40 -11.55 -4.24
CA ASP A 46 9.25 -11.68 -5.15
C ASP A 46 7.95 -11.52 -4.34
N GLY A 47 6.87 -11.16 -5.01
CA GLY A 47 5.52 -11.16 -4.44
C GLY A 47 5.07 -9.83 -3.85
N ASN A 48 5.90 -8.77 -3.87
CA ASN A 48 5.53 -7.45 -3.32
C ASN A 48 4.21 -6.92 -3.90
N GLY A 49 3.99 -7.03 -5.21
CA GLY A 49 2.71 -6.62 -5.81
C GLY A 49 1.50 -7.43 -5.34
N ARG A 50 1.67 -8.75 -5.13
CA ARG A 50 0.58 -9.60 -4.60
C ARG A 50 0.28 -9.24 -3.14
N LEU A 51 1.32 -9.04 -2.35
CA LEU A 51 1.21 -8.68 -0.94
C LEU A 51 0.65 -7.26 -0.77
N SER A 52 1.03 -6.30 -1.61
CA SER A 52 0.49 -4.95 -1.57
C SER A 52 -1.03 -4.95 -1.79
N ARG A 53 -1.53 -5.72 -2.76
CA ARG A 53 -2.98 -5.90 -2.99
C ARG A 53 -3.69 -6.52 -1.79
N LEU A 54 -3.09 -7.53 -1.17
CA LEU A 54 -3.62 -8.16 0.03
C LEU A 54 -3.65 -7.18 1.21
N LEU A 55 -2.59 -6.39 1.39
CA LEU A 55 -2.49 -5.35 2.42
C LEU A 55 -3.52 -4.25 2.20
N THR A 56 -3.71 -3.77 0.96
CA THR A 56 -4.78 -2.81 0.62
C THR A 56 -6.14 -3.33 1.08
N LEU A 57 -6.48 -4.58 0.73
CA LEU A 57 -7.74 -5.18 1.13
C LEU A 57 -7.88 -5.33 2.65
N LEU A 58 -6.83 -5.82 3.31
CA LEU A 58 -6.79 -6.01 4.75
C LEU A 58 -7.00 -4.69 5.51
N ILE A 59 -6.29 -3.63 5.10
CA ILE A 59 -6.37 -2.34 5.79
C ILE A 59 -7.72 -1.68 5.51
N LEU A 60 -8.25 -1.74 4.28
CA LEU A 60 -9.62 -1.30 3.98
C LEU A 60 -10.63 -1.96 4.92
N TYR A 61 -10.52 -3.28 5.14
CA TYR A 61 -11.42 -4.01 6.03
C TYR A 61 -11.27 -3.58 7.49
N ARG A 62 -10.03 -3.39 7.96
CA ARG A 62 -9.78 -2.88 9.32
C ARG A 62 -10.31 -1.45 9.53
N SER A 63 -10.37 -0.65 8.46
CA SER A 63 -10.95 0.69 8.46
C SER A 63 -12.47 0.70 8.21
N GLY A 64 -13.14 -0.46 8.15
CA GLY A 64 -14.59 -0.56 8.00
C GLY A 64 -15.11 -0.59 6.55
N TYR A 65 -14.22 -0.56 5.56
CA TYR A 65 -14.59 -0.60 4.13
C TYR A 65 -14.61 -2.04 3.59
N ILE A 66 -15.79 -2.66 3.59
CA ILE A 66 -15.97 -4.07 3.17
C ILE A 66 -16.12 -4.17 1.64
N VAL A 67 -15.08 -3.78 0.90
CA VAL A 67 -15.13 -3.70 -0.58
C VAL A 67 -14.97 -5.04 -1.31
N GLY A 68 -14.19 -5.98 -0.76
CA GLY A 68 -13.87 -7.25 -1.44
C GLY A 68 -15.04 -8.23 -1.56
N LYS A 69 -16.19 -7.94 -0.91
CA LYS A 69 -17.45 -8.65 -1.16
C LYS A 69 -18.07 -8.27 -2.51
N TYR A 70 -17.83 -7.05 -2.97
CA TYR A 70 -18.50 -6.46 -4.13
C TYR A 70 -17.58 -6.24 -5.32
N LEU A 71 -16.27 -6.10 -5.07
CA LEU A 71 -15.28 -5.70 -6.06
C LEU A 71 -14.01 -6.53 -5.95
N SER A 72 -13.40 -6.85 -7.09
CA SER A 72 -12.06 -7.43 -7.14
C SER A 72 -11.03 -6.34 -7.40
N ILE A 73 -10.22 -6.02 -6.38
CA ILE A 73 -9.11 -5.06 -6.50
C ILE A 73 -8.13 -5.51 -7.58
N GLU A 74 -7.87 -6.82 -7.67
CA GLU A 74 -7.01 -7.39 -8.70
C GLU A 74 -7.55 -7.19 -10.10
N MET A 75 -8.86 -7.39 -10.31
CA MET A 75 -9.50 -7.15 -11.60
C MET A 75 -9.44 -5.67 -11.99
N ILE A 76 -9.64 -4.75 -11.03
CA ILE A 76 -9.53 -3.31 -11.29
C ILE A 76 -8.10 -2.98 -11.73
N ILE A 77 -7.09 -3.42 -10.98
CA ILE A 77 -5.68 -3.17 -11.30
C ILE A 77 -5.30 -3.77 -12.66
N GLU A 78 -5.73 -5.00 -12.98
CA GLU A 78 -5.42 -5.62 -14.27
C GLU A 78 -6.10 -4.88 -15.43
N ASN A 79 -7.37 -4.46 -15.27
CA ASN A 79 -8.08 -3.67 -16.27
C ASN A 79 -7.48 -2.27 -16.48
N THR A 80 -6.77 -1.73 -15.48
CA THR A 80 -6.10 -0.43 -15.53
C THR A 80 -4.58 -0.56 -15.46
N LYS A 81 -4.01 -1.67 -15.93
CA LYS A 81 -2.61 -2.02 -15.66
C LYS A 81 -1.60 -1.01 -16.17
N GLU A 82 -1.82 -0.48 -17.37
CA GLU A 82 -0.93 0.52 -17.98
C GLU A 82 -0.89 1.78 -17.12
N THR A 83 -2.05 2.40 -16.87
CA THR A 83 -2.17 3.60 -16.06
C THR A 83 -1.79 3.39 -14.60
N TYR A 84 -2.06 2.21 -14.03
CA TYR A 84 -1.63 1.85 -12.68
C TYR A 84 -0.10 1.86 -12.56
N ASN A 85 0.61 1.26 -13.52
CA ASN A 85 2.07 1.24 -13.49
C ASN A 85 2.67 2.63 -13.77
N GLU A 86 2.09 3.39 -14.69
CA GLU A 86 2.51 4.77 -14.97
C GLU A 86 2.39 5.67 -13.74
N VAL A 87 1.21 5.70 -13.12
CA VAL A 87 0.97 6.54 -11.94
C VAL A 87 1.80 6.06 -10.74
N LEU A 88 1.99 4.74 -10.58
CA LEU A 88 2.87 4.21 -9.54
C LEU A 88 4.32 4.64 -9.74
N TYR A 89 4.81 4.59 -10.99
CA TYR A 89 6.14 5.07 -11.33
C TYR A 89 6.27 6.57 -11.03
N ASP A 90 5.35 7.40 -11.55
CA ASP A 90 5.38 8.85 -11.35
C ASP A 90 5.34 9.22 -9.85
N SER A 91 4.54 8.50 -9.07
CA SER A 91 4.43 8.70 -7.61
C SER A 91 5.67 8.25 -6.84
N SER A 92 6.50 7.39 -7.42
CA SER A 92 7.76 6.93 -6.82
C SER A 92 8.94 7.86 -7.11
N ILE A 93 8.78 8.83 -8.02
CA ILE A 93 9.86 9.76 -8.37
C ILE A 93 10.19 10.65 -7.18
N GLY A 94 11.43 10.56 -6.69
CA GLY A 94 11.91 11.36 -5.57
C GLY A 94 11.46 10.86 -4.19
N TRP A 95 10.91 9.65 -4.13
CA TRP A 95 10.69 8.91 -2.88
C TRP A 95 12.02 8.57 -2.20
#